data_AF-A0A3B3Q8J8-F1
#
_entry.id   AF-A0A3B3Q8J8-F1
#
_cell.length_a   1.000
_cell.length_b   1.000
_cell.length_c   1.000
_cell.angle_alpha   90.00
_cell.angle_beta   90.00
_cell.angle_gamma   90.00
#
_symmetry.space_group_name_H-M   'P 1'
#
loop_
_entity.id
_entity.type
_entity.pdbx_description
1 polymer ?
#
loop_
_entity_poly.entity_id
_entity_poly.type
_entity_poly.pdbx_seq_one_letter_code
_entity_poly.pdbx_strand_id
1 'polypeptide(L)'
;MSTMVCVKEDLDEKLSQDEIISRTKQVIQGLDALKQEHHSILDGLLQTLRCLKQDEESSLVEEKSVMIRKSLEMLELGLSEAQVMMALSGHLSTVESEKQKLRAQVKRLCQENQWLRDELAGTQQKLQHSEQSVAQLEEEKKHLEFMNQLKKYDEDLSPSVSP
;
A
#
# COMPACT_ATOMS: atom_id res chain seq x y z
N MET A 1 38.90 1.75 2.37
CA MET A 1 37.91 1.49 3.45
C MET A 1 37.32 2.83 3.84
N SER A 2 36.05 3.07 3.48
CA SER A 2 35.41 4.38 3.67
C SER A 2 34.69 4.38 5.01
N THR A 3 35.20 5.16 5.96
CA THR A 3 34.60 5.36 7.28
C THR A 3 33.40 6.29 7.11
N MET A 4 32.20 5.73 7.19
CA MET A 4 30.95 6.48 7.20
C MET A 4 30.89 7.29 8.49
N VAL A 5 31.17 8.58 8.42
CA VAL A 5 30.96 9.52 9.52
C VAL A 5 29.45 9.66 9.69
N CYS A 6 28.91 8.99 10.69
CA CYS A 6 27.54 9.18 11.14
C CYS A 6 27.40 10.62 11.63
N VAL A 7 26.80 11.48 10.82
CA VAL A 7 26.32 12.79 11.26
C VAL A 7 25.26 12.49 12.30
N LYS A 8 25.54 12.84 13.57
CA LYS A 8 24.53 12.92 14.63
C LYS A 8 23.49 13.93 14.14
N GLU A 9 22.40 13.44 13.56
CA GLU A 9 21.17 14.21 13.46
C GLU A 9 20.77 14.54 14.90
N ASP A 10 20.68 15.83 15.22
CA ASP A 10 20.15 16.29 16.49
C ASP A 10 18.83 15.55 16.76
N LEU A 11 18.76 14.93 17.94
CA LEU A 11 17.57 14.29 18.48
C LEU A 11 16.55 15.38 18.82
N ASP A 12 16.06 16.08 17.80
CA ASP A 12 14.74 16.68 17.84
C ASP A 12 13.80 15.48 17.89
N GLU A 13 13.20 15.27 19.05
CA GLU A 13 12.35 14.12 19.33
C GLU A 13 11.21 14.13 18.30
N LYS A 14 11.38 13.37 17.21
CA LYS A 14 10.42 13.33 16.10
C LYS A 14 9.10 12.82 16.68
N LEU A 15 8.16 13.74 16.87
CA LEU A 15 6.82 13.43 17.34
C LEU A 15 6.22 12.34 16.46
N SER A 16 5.63 11.33 17.10
CA SER A 16 4.92 10.29 16.38
C SER A 16 3.73 10.90 15.62
N GLN A 17 3.37 10.30 14.48
CA GLN A 17 2.17 10.69 13.74
C GLN A 17 0.92 10.68 14.64
N ASP A 18 0.82 9.69 15.53
CA ASP A 18 -0.29 9.60 16.48
C ASP A 18 -0.29 10.76 17.50
N GLU A 19 0.89 11.19 17.93
CA GLU A 19 1.03 12.33 18.84
C GLU A 19 0.68 13.64 18.13
N ILE A 20 1.11 13.80 16.87
CA ILE A 20 0.74 14.96 16.05
C ILE A 20 -0.77 15.02 15.90
N ILE A 21 -1.42 13.92 15.50
CA ILE A 21 -2.88 13.84 15.35
C ILE A 21 -3.59 14.15 16.68
N SER A 22 -3.10 13.59 17.78
CA SER A 22 -3.66 13.84 19.12
C SER A 22 -3.56 15.32 19.50
N ARG A 23 -2.40 15.94 19.30
CA ARG A 23 -2.19 17.37 19.55
C ARG A 23 -3.06 18.24 18.63
N THR A 24 -3.17 17.90 17.34
CA THR A 24 -4.04 18.62 16.40
C THR A 24 -5.50 18.56 16.83
N LYS A 25 -6.00 17.42 17.33
CA LYS A 25 -7.35 17.31 17.91
C LYS A 25 -7.55 18.22 19.11
N GLN A 26 -6.57 18.30 20.01
CA GLN A 26 -6.63 19.19 21.17
C GLN A 26 -6.65 20.66 20.74
N VAL A 27 -5.83 21.04 19.75
CA VAL A 27 -5.83 22.38 19.17
C VAL A 27 -7.20 22.72 18.57
N ILE A 28 -7.82 21.82 17.81
CA ILE A 28 -9.16 22.02 17.26
C ILE A 28 -10.17 22.31 18.37
N GLN A 29 -10.17 21.51 19.45
CA GLN A 29 -11.09 21.71 20.57
C GLN A 29 -10.85 23.06 21.27
N GLY A 30 -9.59 23.44 21.50
CA GLY A 30 -9.23 24.71 22.11
C GLY A 30 -9.62 25.91 21.25
N LEU A 31 -9.39 25.84 19.93
CA LEU A 31 -9.79 26.89 18.99
C LEU A 31 -11.31 27.03 18.90
N ASP A 32 -12.06 25.94 18.92
CA ASP A 32 -13.53 25.98 18.88
C ASP A 32 -14.12 26.57 20.16
N ALA A 33 -13.56 26.25 21.33
CA ALA A 33 -13.92 26.88 22.59
C ALA A 33 -13.64 28.40 22.56
N LEU A 34 -12.44 28.80 22.12
CA LEU A 34 -12.07 30.22 22.03
C LEU A 34 -12.95 30.98 21.04
N LYS A 35 -13.33 30.36 19.93
CA LYS A 35 -14.28 30.91 18.97
C LYS A 35 -15.66 31.16 19.62
N GLN A 36 -16.16 30.23 20.43
CA GLN A 36 -17.44 30.39 21.14
C GLN A 36 -17.38 31.53 22.17
N GLU A 37 -16.26 31.67 22.89
CA GLU A 37 -16.02 32.78 23.81
C GLU A 37 -16.00 34.13 23.06
N HIS A 38 -15.29 34.22 21.93
CA HIS A 38 -15.26 35.42 21.11
C HIS A 38 -16.63 35.78 20.54
N HIS A 39 -17.45 34.80 20.18
CA HIS A 39 -18.84 35.04 19.76
C HIS A 39 -19.67 35.64 20.90
N SER A 40 -19.55 35.08 22.10
CA SER A 40 -20.24 35.59 23.30
C SER A 40 -19.81 37.01 23.66
N ILE A 41 -18.51 37.33 23.54
CA ILE A 41 -17.99 38.69 23.74
C ILE A 41 -18.56 39.64 22.68
N LEU A 42 -18.57 39.23 21.41
CA LEU A 42 -19.11 40.04 20.33
C LEU A 42 -20.58 40.37 20.54
N ASP A 43 -21.39 39.38 20.91
CA ASP A 43 -22.81 39.57 21.21
C ASP A 43 -23.02 40.57 22.36
N GLY A 44 -22.22 40.46 23.43
CA GLY A 44 -22.24 41.41 24.55
C GLY A 44 -21.84 42.83 24.14
N LEU A 45 -20.83 42.99 23.29
CA LEU A 45 -20.43 44.29 22.75
C LEU A 45 -21.55 44.90 21.90
N LEU A 46 -22.17 44.11 21.02
CA LEU A 46 -23.29 44.55 20.18
C LEU A 46 -24.54 44.91 21.00
N GLN A 47 -24.77 44.24 22.12
CA GLN A 47 -25.84 44.59 23.04
C GLN A 47 -25.54 45.90 23.77
N THR A 48 -24.30 46.09 24.23
CA THR A 48 -23.86 47.33 24.88
C THR A 48 -23.99 48.53 23.95
N LEU A 49 -23.58 48.37 22.68
CA LEU A 49 -23.68 49.39 21.64
C LEU A 49 -25.12 49.89 21.44
N ARG A 50 -26.13 49.01 21.58
CA ARG A 50 -27.55 49.38 21.49
C ARG A 50 -28.05 50.22 22.68
N CYS A 51 -27.36 50.16 23.83
CA CYS A 51 -27.77 50.85 25.05
C CYS A 51 -27.03 52.18 25.28
N LEU A 52 -25.93 52.42 24.55
CA LEU A 52 -25.12 53.63 24.68
C LEU A 52 -25.80 54.84 24.02
N LYS A 53 -25.65 56.00 24.66
CA LYS A 53 -26.19 57.30 24.20
C LYS A 53 -25.11 58.32 23.87
N GLN A 54 -23.84 58.03 24.16
CA GLN A 54 -22.72 58.95 24.07
C GLN A 54 -21.76 58.49 22.96
N ASP A 55 -21.39 59.40 22.06
CA ASP A 55 -20.63 59.08 20.83
C ASP A 55 -19.25 58.46 21.11
N GLU A 56 -18.52 58.93 22.12
CA GLU A 56 -17.16 58.43 22.39
C GLU A 56 -17.14 57.00 22.98
N GLU A 57 -18.08 56.66 23.88
CA GLU A 57 -18.21 55.29 24.38
C GLU A 57 -18.67 54.32 23.27
N SER A 58 -19.53 54.80 22.36
CA SER A 58 -19.97 54.02 21.20
C SER A 58 -18.80 53.69 20.26
N SER A 59 -17.93 54.67 19.99
CA SER A 59 -16.76 54.48 19.12
C SER A 59 -15.79 53.41 19.64
N LEU A 60 -15.49 53.42 20.94
CA LEU A 60 -14.60 52.42 21.56
C LEU A 60 -15.18 51.00 21.51
N VAL A 61 -16.49 50.85 21.75
CA VAL A 61 -17.16 49.54 21.68
C VAL A 61 -17.19 49.01 20.24
N GLU A 62 -17.34 49.90 19.26
CA GLU A 62 -17.30 49.54 17.84
C GLU A 62 -15.90 49.07 17.42
N GLU A 63 -14.83 49.75 17.83
CA GLU A 63 -13.46 49.34 17.56
C GLU A 63 -13.15 47.95 18.16
N LYS A 64 -13.56 47.71 19.42
CA LYS A 64 -13.45 46.38 20.05
C LYS A 64 -14.22 45.32 19.27
N SER A 65 -15.41 45.64 18.78
CA SER A 65 -16.22 44.72 17.98
C SER A 65 -15.52 44.36 16.66
N VAL A 66 -14.84 45.31 16.02
CA VAL A 66 -14.03 45.07 14.82
C VAL A 66 -12.85 44.15 15.13
N MET A 67 -12.14 44.37 16.25
CA MET A 67 -11.03 43.49 16.66
C MET A 67 -11.48 42.06 16.91
N ILE A 68 -12.62 41.86 17.60
CA ILE A 68 -13.16 40.53 17.85
C ILE A 68 -13.58 39.83 16.56
N ARG A 69 -14.20 40.54 15.61
CA ARG A 69 -14.53 40.01 14.28
C ARG A 69 -13.29 39.53 13.52
N LYS A 70 -12.22 40.33 13.50
CA LYS A 70 -10.95 39.93 12.89
C LYS A 70 -10.34 38.71 13.58
N SER A 71 -10.44 38.63 14.91
CA SER A 71 -9.98 37.45 15.64
C SER A 71 -10.79 36.20 15.30
N LEU A 72 -12.11 36.32 15.12
CA LEU A 72 -12.96 35.21 14.70
C LEU A 72 -12.56 34.67 13.32
N GLU A 73 -12.27 35.55 12.36
CA GLU A 73 -11.77 35.15 11.04
C GLU A 73 -10.47 34.34 11.15
N MET A 74 -9.53 34.77 12.00
CA MET A 74 -8.28 34.04 12.23
C MET A 74 -8.51 32.67 12.89
N LEU A 75 -9.45 32.57 13.84
CA LEU A 75 -9.80 31.30 14.48
C LEU A 75 -10.45 30.33 13.48
N GLU A 76 -11.31 30.83 12.60
CA GLU A 76 -11.93 30.02 11.55
C GLU A 76 -10.90 29.50 10.53
N LEU A 77 -9.95 30.35 10.13
CA LEU A 77 -8.83 29.93 9.30
C LEU A 77 -8.01 28.81 9.99
N GLY A 78 -7.59 29.02 11.24
CA GLY A 78 -6.83 28.01 11.99
C GLY A 78 -7.59 26.68 12.18
N LEU A 79 -8.90 26.74 12.41
CA LEU A 79 -9.75 25.54 12.47
C LEU A 79 -9.79 24.81 11.12
N SER A 80 -9.95 25.54 10.02
CA SER A 80 -9.98 24.95 8.67
C SER A 80 -8.64 24.29 8.30
N GLU A 81 -7.52 24.92 8.66
CA GLU A 81 -6.17 24.37 8.43
C GLU A 81 -5.95 23.09 9.24
N ALA A 82 -6.35 23.08 10.52
CA ALA A 82 -6.25 21.91 11.37
C ALA A 82 -7.14 20.74 10.87
N GLN A 83 -8.32 21.03 10.31
CA GLN A 83 -9.15 20.03 9.65
C GLN A 83 -8.49 19.45 8.40
N VAL A 84 -7.82 20.28 7.59
CA VAL A 84 -7.03 19.80 6.43
C VAL A 84 -5.90 18.88 6.88
N MET A 85 -5.19 19.21 7.95
CA MET A 85 -4.14 18.33 8.51
C MET A 85 -4.71 16.96 8.93
N MET A 86 -5.88 16.94 9.57
CA MET A 86 -6.56 15.71 9.96
C MET A 86 -6.96 14.85 8.75
N ALA A 87 -7.54 15.47 7.71
CA ALA A 87 -7.92 14.77 6.49
C ALA A 87 -6.70 14.19 5.76
N LEU A 88 -5.60 14.96 5.68
CA LEU A 88 -4.35 14.54 5.08
C LEU A 88 -3.76 13.31 5.78
N SER A 89 -3.80 13.28 7.12
CA SER A 89 -3.36 12.13 7.91
C SER A 89 -4.13 10.85 7.53
N GLY A 90 -5.45 10.93 7.37
CA GLY A 90 -6.28 9.80 6.97
C GLY A 90 -5.98 9.31 5.54
N HIS A 91 -5.80 10.25 4.61
CA HIS A 91 -5.43 9.94 3.23
C HIS A 91 -4.06 9.25 3.16
N LEU A 92 -3.08 9.75 3.91
CA LEU A 92 -1.74 9.17 3.96
C LEU A 92 -1.79 7.72 4.49
N SER A 93 -2.51 7.48 5.59
CA SER A 93 -2.70 6.13 6.14
C SER A 93 -3.31 5.17 5.11
N THR A 94 -4.28 5.65 4.33
CA THR A 94 -4.93 4.85 3.28
C THR A 94 -3.94 4.45 2.20
N VAL A 95 -3.20 5.43 1.66
CA VAL A 95 -2.17 5.21 0.62
C VAL A 95 -1.06 4.27 1.12
N GLU A 96 -0.64 4.41 2.37
CA GLU A 96 0.36 3.52 2.97
C GLU A 96 -0.15 2.08 3.09
N SER A 97 -1.42 1.90 3.47
CA SER A 97 -2.04 0.58 3.55
C SER A 97 -2.13 -0.08 2.17
N GLU A 98 -2.47 0.69 1.12
CA GLU A 98 -2.53 0.20 -0.26
C GLU A 98 -1.15 -0.19 -0.78
N LYS A 99 -0.14 0.64 -0.51
CA LYS A 99 1.27 0.35 -0.81
C LYS A 99 1.72 -0.96 -0.17
N GLN A 100 1.34 -1.22 1.09
CA GLN A 100 1.67 -2.48 1.76
C GLN A 100 0.96 -3.68 1.11
N LYS A 101 -0.32 -3.55 0.77
CA LYS A 101 -1.09 -4.59 0.07
C LYS A 101 -0.48 -4.94 -1.28
N LEU A 102 -0.13 -3.93 -2.10
CA LEU A 102 0.50 -4.12 -3.40
C LEU A 102 1.88 -4.80 -3.25
N ARG A 103 2.68 -4.39 -2.27
CA ARG A 103 3.97 -5.06 -1.98
C ARG A 103 3.79 -6.53 -1.61
N ALA A 104 2.77 -6.87 -0.83
CA ALA A 104 2.46 -8.27 -0.50
C ALA A 104 2.01 -9.05 -1.75
N GLN A 105 1.22 -8.43 -2.62
CA GLN A 105 0.77 -9.03 -3.87
C GLN A 105 1.95 -9.31 -4.82
N VAL A 106 2.87 -8.36 -4.97
CA VAL A 106 4.09 -8.56 -5.76
C VAL A 106 4.88 -9.75 -5.25
N LYS A 107 5.10 -9.85 -3.93
CA LYS A 107 5.80 -11.00 -3.33
C LYS A 107 5.10 -12.32 -3.65
N ARG A 108 3.77 -12.38 -3.52
CA ARG A 108 2.98 -13.58 -3.84
C ARG A 108 3.10 -13.96 -5.32
N LEU A 109 2.98 -13.00 -6.23
CA LEU A 109 3.09 -13.24 -7.67
C LEU A 109 4.48 -13.72 -8.06
N CYS A 110 5.54 -13.20 -7.43
CA CYS A 110 6.89 -13.71 -7.67
C CYS A 110 7.06 -15.15 -7.21
N GLN A 111 6.49 -15.52 -6.05
CA GLN A 111 6.49 -16.91 -5.56
C GLN A 111 5.71 -17.84 -6.48
N GLU A 112 4.52 -17.41 -6.92
CA GLU A 112 3.71 -18.17 -7.87
C GLU A 112 4.42 -18.34 -9.22
N ASN A 113 5.07 -17.28 -9.73
CA ASN A 113 5.83 -17.37 -10.96
C ASN A 113 7.01 -18.35 -10.84
N GLN A 114 7.72 -18.34 -9.71
CA GLN A 114 8.80 -19.29 -9.44
C GLN A 114 8.25 -20.72 -9.38
N TRP A 115 7.16 -20.93 -8.65
CA TRP A 115 6.53 -22.24 -8.53
C TRP A 115 6.08 -22.79 -9.90
N LEU A 116 5.49 -21.95 -10.75
CA LEU A 116 5.10 -22.35 -12.11
C LEU A 116 6.31 -22.70 -12.99
N ARG A 117 7.44 -22.00 -12.83
CA ARG A 117 8.69 -22.35 -13.54
C ARG A 117 9.21 -23.71 -13.10
N ASP A 118 9.19 -23.99 -11.81
CA ASP A 118 9.64 -25.27 -11.26
C ASP A 118 8.72 -26.42 -11.70
N GLU A 119 7.40 -26.21 -11.72
CA GLU A 119 6.42 -27.19 -12.20
C GLU A 119 6.58 -27.48 -13.71
N LEU A 120 6.82 -26.44 -14.51
CA LEU A 120 7.11 -26.57 -15.94
C LEU A 120 8.39 -27.37 -16.18
N ALA A 121 9.47 -27.05 -15.45
CA ALA A 121 10.73 -27.77 -15.55
C ALA A 121 10.55 -29.26 -15.17
N GLY A 122 9.80 -29.55 -14.10
CA GLY A 122 9.48 -30.92 -13.70
C GLY A 122 8.68 -31.68 -14.76
N THR A 123 7.73 -31.02 -15.43
CA THR A 123 6.96 -31.62 -16.52
C THR A 123 7.82 -31.89 -17.75
N GLN A 124 8.70 -30.94 -18.11
CA GLN A 124 9.65 -31.11 -19.22
C GLN A 124 10.61 -32.28 -18.99
N GLN A 125 11.11 -32.46 -17.77
CA GLN A 125 11.98 -33.58 -17.44
C GLN A 125 11.25 -34.93 -17.60
N LYS A 126 9.99 -35.02 -17.15
CA LYS A 126 9.17 -36.24 -17.33
C LYS A 126 8.92 -36.54 -18.80
N LEU A 127 8.63 -35.51 -19.59
CA LEU A 127 8.44 -35.65 -21.04
C LEU A 127 9.71 -36.19 -21.70
N GLN A 128 10.86 -35.58 -21.42
CA GLN A 128 12.15 -36.01 -21.97
C GLN A 128 12.46 -37.48 -21.64
N HIS A 129 12.20 -37.91 -20.40
CA HIS A 129 12.38 -39.31 -20.01
C HIS A 129 11.44 -40.24 -20.78
N SER A 130 10.17 -39.85 -20.96
CA SER A 130 9.20 -40.62 -21.74
C SER A 130 9.63 -40.73 -23.21
N GLU A 131 10.11 -39.65 -23.81
CA GLU A 131 10.61 -39.63 -25.19
C GLU A 131 11.82 -40.57 -25.36
N GLN A 132 12.76 -40.55 -24.41
CA GLN A 132 13.90 -41.48 -24.42
C GLN A 132 13.44 -42.94 -24.31
N SER A 133 12.47 -43.22 -23.44
CA SER A 133 11.92 -44.57 -23.27
C SER A 133 11.22 -45.07 -24.54
N VAL A 134 10.46 -44.19 -25.22
CA VAL A 134 9.81 -44.51 -26.48
C VAL A 134 10.84 -44.83 -27.56
N ALA A 135 11.90 -44.02 -27.69
CA ALA A 135 12.96 -44.26 -28.67
C ALA A 135 13.66 -45.62 -28.45
N GLN A 136 13.95 -45.97 -27.19
CA GLN A 136 14.53 -47.27 -26.83
C GLN A 136 13.58 -48.43 -27.20
N LEU A 137 12.31 -48.33 -26.84
CA LEU A 137 11.31 -49.36 -27.16
C LEU A 137 11.11 -49.52 -28.68
N GLU A 138 11.19 -48.43 -29.45
CA GLU A 138 11.13 -48.49 -30.90
C GLU A 138 12.33 -49.22 -31.52
N GLU A 139 13.53 -49.04 -30.96
CA GLU A 139 14.73 -49.76 -31.38
C GLU A 139 14.65 -51.26 -31.03
N GLU A 140 14.26 -51.59 -29.79
CA GLU A 140 14.06 -52.97 -29.36
C GLU A 140 13.00 -53.67 -30.22
N LYS A 141 11.89 -53.00 -30.51
CA LYS A 141 10.84 -53.52 -31.40
C LYS A 141 11.41 -53.83 -32.79
N LYS A 142 12.15 -52.90 -33.40
CA LYS A 142 12.78 -53.14 -34.72
C LYS A 142 13.76 -54.32 -34.66
N HIS A 143 14.54 -54.44 -33.60
CA HIS A 143 15.46 -55.56 -33.40
C HIS A 143 14.73 -56.90 -33.29
N LEU A 144 13.64 -56.95 -32.51
CA LEU A 144 12.81 -58.15 -32.37
C LEU A 144 12.10 -58.52 -33.68
N GLU A 145 11.62 -57.53 -34.44
CA GLU A 145 11.03 -57.74 -35.76
C GLU A 145 12.04 -58.35 -36.74
N PHE A 146 13.28 -57.85 -36.74
CA PHE A 146 14.37 -58.40 -37.54
C PHE A 146 14.70 -59.86 -37.14
N MET A 147 14.83 -60.14 -35.84
CA MET A 147 15.07 -61.51 -35.35
C MET A 147 13.94 -62.48 -35.72
N ASN A 148 12.70 -62.01 -35.73
CA ASN A 148 11.54 -62.81 -36.14
C ASN A 148 11.59 -63.13 -37.64
N GLN A 149 11.98 -62.17 -38.48
CA GLN A 149 12.18 -62.40 -39.92
C GLN A 149 13.28 -63.42 -40.19
N LEU A 150 14.40 -63.35 -39.45
CA LEU A 150 15.51 -64.31 -39.61
C LEU A 150 15.06 -65.74 -39.29
N LYS A 151 14.33 -65.93 -38.17
CA LYS A 151 13.76 -67.23 -37.80
C LYS A 151 12.82 -67.80 -38.86
N LYS A 152 11.94 -66.96 -39.43
CA LYS A 152 11.04 -67.38 -40.51
C LYS A 152 11.81 -67.84 -41.75
N TYR A 153 12.85 -67.12 -42.13
CA TYR A 153 13.71 -67.51 -43.26
C TYR A 153 14.42 -68.85 -43.02
N ASP A 154 14.92 -69.08 -41.80
CA ASP A 154 15.53 -70.36 -41.40
C ASP A 154 14.50 -71.52 -41.39
N GLU A 155 13.27 -71.28 -40.94
CA GLU A 155 12.17 -72.24 -41.00
C GLU A 155 11.79 -72.60 -42.45
N ASP A 156 11.72 -71.62 -43.35
CA ASP A 156 11.40 -71.82 -44.78
C ASP A 156 12.52 -72.55 -45.54
N LEU A 157 13.77 -72.47 -45.09
CA LEU A 157 14.92 -73.20 -45.66
C LEU A 157 15.04 -74.65 -45.17
N SER A 158 14.38 -75.00 -44.07
CA SER A 158 14.33 -76.37 -43.59
C SER A 158 13.26 -77.15 -44.37
N PRO A 159 13.62 -78.09 -45.27
CA PRO A 159 12.60 -78.89 -45.94
C PRO A 159 11.86 -79.70 -44.88
N SER A 160 10.53 -79.63 -44.90
CA SER A 160 9.69 -80.53 -44.12
C SER A 160 9.92 -81.96 -44.59
N VAL A 161 10.90 -82.63 -43.99
CA VAL A 161 11.00 -84.09 -44.05
C VAL A 161 9.86 -84.62 -43.20
N SER A 162 8.70 -84.74 -43.83
CA SER A 162 7.60 -85.57 -43.32
C SER A 162 7.93 -87.03 -43.63
N PRO A 163 7.66 -87.98 -42.72
CA PRO A 163 7.98 -89.40 -42.90
C PRO A 163 7.23 -90.06 -44.05
#